data_AF-A0A2X0Q4X8-F1
#
_entry.id   AF-A0A2X0Q4X8-F1
#
_cell.length_a   1.000
_cell.length_b   1.000
_cell.length_c   1.000
_cell.angle_alpha   90.00
_cell.angle_beta   90.00
_cell.angle_gamma   90.00
#
_symmetry.space_group_name_H-M   'P 1'
#
loop_
_entity.id
_entity.type
_entity.pdbx_description
1 polymer ?
#
loop_
_entity_poly.entity_id
_entity_poly.type
_entity_poly.pdbx_seq_one_letter_code
_entity_poly.pdbx_strand_id
1 'polypeptide(L)'
;MNLKSISNRIKRLENHGRKATGKIKIVCSWNTWIVLRDGEQFETLEEAIKHVKSKYAFNTIAIDQVRQVIDSLTTVQLREMERIFGSDNQDNEKDELTRQKYCKIIFTPCPELAAYQKQHPEVNFEMITIPLKELEY
;
A
#
# COMPACT_ATOMS: atom_id res chain seq x y z
N MET A 1 45.91 19.74 -0.89
CA MET A 1 44.66 18.99 -1.17
C MET A 1 45.05 17.53 -1.41
N ASN A 2 44.55 16.59 -0.61
CA ASN A 2 45.06 15.20 -0.55
C ASN A 2 44.24 14.26 -1.45
N LEU A 3 44.91 13.41 -2.25
CA LEU A 3 44.31 12.37 -3.09
C LEU A 3 43.32 11.47 -2.33
N LYS A 4 43.60 11.15 -1.05
CA LYS A 4 42.65 10.43 -0.17
C LYS A 4 41.33 11.18 0.02
N SER A 5 41.36 12.51 0.10
CA SER A 5 40.13 13.31 0.25
C SER A 5 39.30 13.33 -1.04
N ILE A 6 39.94 13.27 -2.20
CA ILE A 6 39.28 13.17 -3.51
C ILE A 6 38.65 11.78 -3.68
N SER A 7 39.38 10.70 -3.41
CA SER A 7 38.81 9.33 -3.42
C SER A 7 37.66 9.16 -2.43
N ASN A 8 37.75 9.75 -1.24
CA ASN A 8 36.64 9.71 -0.27
C ASN A 8 35.43 10.51 -0.74
N ARG A 9 35.64 11.60 -1.49
CA ARG A 9 34.56 12.40 -2.07
C ARG A 9 33.92 11.70 -3.27
N ILE A 10 34.71 11.03 -4.12
CA ILE A 10 34.23 10.16 -5.19
C ILE A 10 33.44 8.99 -4.60
N LYS A 11 33.97 8.24 -3.63
CA LYS A 11 33.23 7.17 -2.94
C LYS A 11 31.95 7.67 -2.27
N ARG A 12 31.94 8.88 -1.71
CA ARG A 12 30.71 9.48 -1.17
C ARG A 12 29.74 9.86 -2.25
N LEU A 13 30.18 10.35 -3.41
CA LEU A 13 29.31 10.67 -4.56
C LEU A 13 28.76 9.40 -5.21
N GLU A 14 29.57 8.34 -5.33
CA GLU A 14 29.18 7.01 -5.77
C GLU A 14 28.20 6.34 -4.76
N ASN A 15 28.43 6.52 -3.46
CA ASN A 15 27.53 6.05 -2.39
C ASN A 15 26.39 7.04 -2.07
N HIS A 16 26.37 8.24 -2.66
CA HIS A 16 25.30 9.24 -2.47
C HIS A 16 24.04 8.83 -3.23
N GLY A 17 24.15 7.90 -4.17
CA GLY A 17 23.06 7.01 -4.53
C GLY A 17 22.79 6.06 -3.37
N ARG A 18 22.19 6.56 -2.28
CA ARG A 18 21.60 5.68 -1.25
C ARG A 18 20.76 4.67 -2.00
N LYS A 19 21.15 3.39 -1.97
CA LYS A 19 20.30 2.33 -2.50
C LYS A 19 18.94 2.50 -1.84
N ALA A 20 17.90 2.51 -2.65
CA ALA A 20 16.53 2.42 -2.19
C ALA A 20 16.40 1.18 -1.29
N THR A 21 16.36 1.37 0.03
CA THR A 21 16.24 0.28 1.01
C THR A 21 14.95 0.36 1.83
N GLY A 22 14.19 1.44 1.67
CA GLY A 22 12.96 1.69 2.42
C GLY A 22 11.71 1.41 1.61
N LYS A 23 10.66 0.99 2.31
CA LYS A 23 9.29 0.90 1.82
C LYS A 23 8.55 2.21 2.10
N ILE A 24 7.77 2.71 1.15
CA ILE A 24 6.83 3.82 1.38
C ILE A 24 5.43 3.26 1.43
N LYS A 25 4.61 3.72 2.38
CA LYS A 25 3.20 3.30 2.49
C LYS A 25 2.27 4.39 1.98
N ILE A 26 1.33 4.01 1.12
CA ILE A 26 0.23 4.83 0.63
C ILE A 26 -1.08 4.13 1.02
N VAL A 27 -2.04 4.88 1.57
CA VAL A 27 -3.37 4.35 1.95
C VAL A 27 -4.44 5.06 1.13
N CYS A 28 -5.47 4.34 0.70
CA CYS A 28 -6.67 4.93 0.11
C CYS A 28 -7.82 4.89 1.13
N SER A 29 -8.35 6.06 1.47
CA SER A 29 -9.51 6.23 2.36
C SER A 29 -10.44 7.28 1.76
N TRP A 30 -11.75 7.01 1.69
CA TRP A 30 -12.73 7.96 1.15
C TRP A 30 -12.32 8.61 -0.19
N ASN A 31 -11.80 7.81 -1.13
CA ASN A 31 -11.28 8.26 -2.42
C ASN A 31 -10.13 9.28 -2.35
N THR A 32 -9.40 9.30 -1.24
CA THR A 32 -8.20 10.12 -1.05
C THR A 32 -7.00 9.22 -0.82
N TRP A 33 -5.91 9.48 -1.54
CA TRP A 33 -4.65 8.78 -1.42
C TRP A 33 -3.73 9.50 -0.45
N ILE A 34 -3.29 8.80 0.59
CA ILE A 34 -2.54 9.39 1.71
C ILE A 34 -1.17 8.74 1.78
N VAL A 35 -0.12 9.54 1.68
CA VAL A 35 1.26 9.08 1.91
C VAL A 35 1.51 9.11 3.41
N LEU A 36 1.56 7.94 4.06
CA LEU A 36 1.62 7.88 5.54
C LEU A 36 2.89 8.49 6.13
N ARG A 37 3.98 8.56 5.35
CA ARG A 37 5.27 9.03 5.84
C ARG A 37 5.24 10.51 6.25
N ASP A 38 4.50 11.33 5.52
CA ASP A 38 4.36 12.77 5.75
C ASP A 38 2.91 13.21 5.97
N GLY A 39 1.93 12.30 5.80
CA GLY A 39 0.51 12.60 5.97
C GLY A 39 -0.09 13.42 4.84
N GLU A 40 0.64 13.58 3.72
CA GLU A 40 0.17 14.33 2.57
C GLU A 40 -0.94 13.56 1.83
N GLN A 41 -1.94 14.30 1.36
CA GLN A 41 -3.16 13.77 0.75
C GLN A 41 -3.24 14.18 -0.73
N PHE A 42 -3.71 13.27 -1.56
CA PHE A 42 -3.78 13.41 -3.01
C PHE A 42 -5.10 12.88 -3.54
N GLU A 43 -5.61 13.49 -4.61
CA GLU A 43 -6.85 13.05 -5.25
C GLU A 43 -6.62 11.76 -6.06
N THR A 44 -5.40 11.57 -6.57
CA THR A 44 -5.04 10.41 -7.39
C THR A 44 -3.82 9.66 -6.86
N LEU A 45 -3.76 8.36 -7.18
CA LEU A 45 -2.63 7.50 -6.86
C LEU A 45 -1.36 7.99 -7.58
N GLU A 46 -1.50 8.49 -8.80
CA GLU A 46 -0.38 8.98 -9.60
C GLU A 46 0.32 10.17 -8.93
N GLU A 47 -0.45 11.13 -8.43
CA GLU A 47 0.08 12.29 -7.70
C GLU A 47 0.82 11.87 -6.43
N ALA A 48 0.23 10.96 -5.65
CA ALA A 48 0.87 10.41 -4.46
C ALA A 48 2.20 9.73 -4.80
N ILE A 49 2.26 8.92 -5.86
CA ILE A 49 3.48 8.25 -6.29
C ILE A 49 4.52 9.25 -6.80
N LYS A 50 4.10 10.26 -7.58
CA LYS A 50 4.99 11.31 -8.10
C LYS A 50 5.62 12.11 -6.97
N HIS A 51 4.83 12.47 -5.97
CA HIS A 51 5.31 13.10 -4.74
C HIS A 51 6.40 12.26 -4.08
N VAL A 52 6.11 10.98 -3.82
CA VAL A 52 7.04 10.08 -3.16
C VAL A 52 8.34 9.91 -3.97
N LYS A 53 8.25 9.73 -5.30
CA LYS A 53 9.41 9.62 -6.21
C LYS A 53 10.27 10.88 -6.21
N SER A 54 9.67 12.06 -6.06
CA SER A 54 10.42 13.32 -6.02
C SER A 54 11.18 13.54 -4.72
N LYS A 55 10.70 12.96 -3.61
CA LYS A 55 11.13 13.29 -2.24
C LYS A 55 11.95 12.17 -1.58
N TYR A 56 11.73 10.92 -1.98
CA TYR A 56 12.30 9.76 -1.31
C TYR A 56 12.95 8.77 -2.29
N ALA A 57 14.05 8.15 -1.85
CA ALA A 57 14.59 6.95 -2.47
C ALA A 57 14.00 5.71 -1.77
N PHE A 58 13.23 4.90 -2.48
CA PHE A 58 12.54 3.71 -1.98
C PHE A 58 12.52 2.61 -3.04
N ASN A 59 12.42 1.34 -2.63
CA ASN A 59 12.44 0.20 -3.54
C ASN A 59 11.03 -0.34 -3.80
N THR A 60 10.12 -0.14 -2.87
CA THR A 60 8.78 -0.72 -2.88
C THR A 60 7.76 0.30 -2.37
N ILE A 61 6.60 0.33 -3.01
CA ILE A 61 5.43 1.08 -2.57
C ILE A 61 4.43 0.10 -1.99
N ALA A 62 4.20 0.21 -0.69
CA ALA A 62 3.11 -0.45 0.01
C ALA A 62 1.80 0.27 -0.29
N ILE A 63 0.76 -0.44 -0.72
CA ILE A 63 -0.56 0.14 -0.87
C ILE A 63 -1.56 -0.58 0.02
N ASP A 64 -2.24 0.20 0.85
CA ASP A 64 -3.43 -0.23 1.58
C ASP A 64 -4.66 0.42 0.95
N GLN A 65 -5.48 -0.39 0.30
CA GLN A 65 -6.75 0.02 -0.31
C GLN A 65 -7.95 -0.59 0.43
N VAL A 66 -7.71 -1.33 1.53
CA VAL A 66 -8.74 -2.14 2.21
C VAL A 66 -9.87 -1.24 2.65
N ARG A 67 -9.55 -0.05 3.16
CA ARG A 67 -10.54 0.92 3.63
C ARG A 67 -11.42 1.44 2.49
N GLN A 68 -10.84 1.83 1.35
CA GLN A 68 -11.61 2.18 0.15
C GLN A 68 -12.55 1.05 -0.29
N VAL A 69 -12.07 -0.20 -0.27
CA VAL A 69 -12.91 -1.34 -0.63
C VAL A 69 -14.06 -1.49 0.36
N ILE A 70 -13.80 -1.43 1.67
CA ILE A 70 -14.84 -1.47 2.71
C ILE A 70 -15.85 -0.34 2.54
N ASP A 71 -15.39 0.88 2.29
CA ASP A 71 -16.25 2.05 2.08
C ASP A 71 -17.17 1.89 0.86
N SER A 72 -16.78 1.08 -0.13
CA SER A 72 -17.58 0.79 -1.33
C SER A 72 -18.65 -0.30 -1.14
N LEU A 73 -18.62 -1.02 -0.01
CA LEU A 73 -19.55 -2.12 0.25
C LEU A 73 -20.87 -1.61 0.80
N THR A 74 -21.95 -2.32 0.45
CA THR A 74 -23.28 -2.06 1.04
C THR A 74 -23.33 -2.49 2.50
N THR A 75 -24.23 -1.88 3.28
CA THR A 75 -24.45 -2.25 4.69
C THR A 75 -24.75 -3.74 4.89
N VAL A 76 -25.43 -4.39 3.93
CA VAL A 76 -25.70 -5.83 3.97
C VAL A 76 -24.40 -6.63 3.85
N GLN A 77 -23.52 -6.27 2.92
CA GLN A 77 -22.22 -6.92 2.75
C GLN A 77 -21.31 -6.69 3.95
N LEU A 78 -21.31 -5.48 4.54
CA LEU A 78 -20.55 -5.18 5.75
C LEU A 78 -21.01 -6.02 6.93
N ARG A 79 -22.33 -6.19 7.14
CA ARG A 79 -22.87 -7.08 8.16
C ARG A 79 -22.54 -8.54 7.90
N GLU A 80 -22.54 -8.97 6.64
CA GLU A 80 -22.14 -10.33 6.27
C GLU A 80 -20.66 -10.57 6.56
N MET A 81 -19.79 -9.61 6.23
CA MET A 81 -18.37 -9.64 6.58
C MET A 81 -18.17 -9.66 8.09
N GLU A 82 -18.83 -8.78 8.84
CA GLU A 82 -18.75 -8.74 10.30
C GLU A 82 -19.13 -10.09 10.92
N ARG A 83 -20.22 -10.72 10.45
CA ARG A 83 -20.64 -12.06 10.90
C ARG A 83 -19.56 -13.12 10.67
N ILE A 84 -18.88 -13.06 9.53
CA ILE A 84 -17.94 -14.10 9.10
C ILE A 84 -16.57 -13.92 9.74
N PHE A 85 -16.06 -12.69 9.78
CA PHE A 85 -14.73 -12.36 10.30
C PHE A 85 -14.74 -12.05 11.81
N GLY A 86 -15.90 -11.68 12.38
CA GLY A 86 -16.10 -11.45 13.81
C GLY A 86 -16.58 -12.66 14.59
N SER A 87 -16.87 -13.78 13.92
CA SER A 87 -17.21 -15.05 14.58
C SER A 87 -15.95 -15.76 15.07
N ASP A 88 -15.95 -16.19 16.34
CA ASP A 88 -14.91 -17.05 16.92
C ASP A 88 -14.90 -18.46 16.29
N ASN A 89 -15.93 -18.82 15.51
CA ASN A 89 -16.08 -20.12 14.87
C ASN A 89 -15.41 -20.12 13.47
N GLN A 90 -14.07 -20.13 13.48
CA GLN A 90 -13.25 -20.09 12.26
C GLN A 90 -13.37 -21.36 11.39
N ASP A 91 -13.89 -22.46 11.94
CA ASP A 91 -13.98 -23.77 11.26
C ASP A 91 -15.36 -24.07 10.65
N ASN A 92 -16.26 -23.09 10.57
CA ASN A 92 -17.53 -23.29 9.88
C ASN A 92 -17.32 -23.38 8.35
N GLU A 93 -17.31 -24.59 7.80
CA GLU A 93 -17.16 -24.85 6.35
C GLU A 93 -18.18 -24.08 5.50
N LYS A 94 -19.37 -23.79 6.03
CA LYS A 94 -20.40 -23.00 5.32
C LYS A 94 -20.00 -21.54 5.13
N ASP A 95 -19.15 -21.01 6.01
CA ASP A 95 -18.67 -19.63 5.96
C ASP A 95 -17.39 -19.49 5.13
N GLU A 96 -16.70 -20.59 4.81
CA GLU A 96 -15.42 -20.57 4.08
C GLU A 96 -15.57 -20.03 2.66
N LEU A 97 -16.63 -20.43 1.93
CA LEU A 97 -16.91 -19.88 0.60
C LEU A 97 -17.10 -18.36 0.64
N THR A 98 -17.75 -17.87 1.69
CA THR A 98 -18.03 -16.45 1.84
C THR A 98 -16.81 -15.67 2.36
N ARG A 99 -15.96 -16.28 3.20
CA ARG A 99 -14.62 -15.75 3.51
C ARG A 99 -13.80 -15.55 2.25
N GLN A 100 -13.72 -16.57 1.40
CA GLN A 100 -12.97 -16.51 0.14
C GLN A 100 -13.51 -15.43 -0.79
N LYS A 101 -14.85 -15.30 -0.91
CA LYS A 101 -15.49 -14.22 -1.66
C LYS A 101 -15.01 -12.84 -1.18
N TYR A 102 -15.05 -12.58 0.12
CA TYR A 102 -14.67 -11.26 0.66
C TYR A 102 -13.16 -11.02 0.65
N CYS A 103 -12.34 -12.03 0.93
CA CYS A 103 -10.89 -11.96 0.73
C CYS A 103 -10.57 -11.59 -0.72
N LYS A 104 -11.22 -12.23 -1.69
CA LYS A 104 -11.04 -11.89 -3.11
C LYS A 104 -11.42 -10.44 -3.39
N ILE A 105 -12.52 -9.94 -2.84
CA ILE A 105 -12.93 -8.54 -3.01
C ILE A 105 -11.90 -7.57 -2.42
N ILE A 106 -11.48 -7.80 -1.17
CA ILE A 106 -10.52 -6.94 -0.45
C ILE A 106 -9.14 -6.90 -1.15
N PHE A 107 -8.66 -8.07 -1.60
CA PHE A 107 -7.32 -8.21 -2.18
C PHE A 107 -7.30 -8.03 -3.70
N THR A 108 -8.44 -7.76 -4.35
CA THR A 108 -8.44 -7.36 -5.76
C THR A 108 -8.04 -5.89 -5.85
N PRO A 109 -6.99 -5.52 -6.59
CA PRO A 109 -6.58 -4.12 -6.74
C PRO A 109 -7.72 -3.27 -7.29
N CYS A 110 -7.90 -2.08 -6.74
CA CYS A 110 -8.89 -1.12 -7.22
C CYS A 110 -8.57 -0.73 -8.68
N PRO A 111 -9.56 -0.25 -9.46
CA PRO A 111 -9.36 0.04 -10.88
C PRO A 111 -8.17 0.98 -11.17
N GLU A 112 -7.97 1.98 -10.31
CA GLU A 112 -6.86 2.94 -10.43
C GLU A 112 -5.50 2.27 -10.21
N LEU A 113 -5.35 1.46 -9.13
CA LEU A 113 -4.13 0.71 -8.87
C LEU A 113 -3.83 -0.32 -9.97
N ALA A 114 -4.86 -1.05 -10.42
CA ALA A 114 -4.72 -2.04 -11.49
C ALA A 114 -4.30 -1.39 -12.82
N ALA A 115 -4.86 -0.23 -13.15
CA ALA A 115 -4.47 0.54 -14.32
C ALA A 115 -3.01 1.03 -14.22
N TYR A 116 -2.60 1.53 -13.05
CA TYR A 116 -1.24 2.01 -12.83
C TYR A 116 -0.22 0.86 -12.92
N GLN A 117 -0.47 -0.26 -12.26
CA GLN A 117 0.39 -1.45 -12.31
C GLN A 117 0.59 -1.95 -13.75
N LYS A 118 -0.45 -1.88 -14.58
CA LYS A 118 -0.36 -2.26 -16.00
C LYS A 118 0.50 -1.30 -16.82
N GLN A 119 0.46 -0.01 -16.52
CA GLN A 119 1.22 1.03 -17.23
C GLN A 119 2.67 1.14 -16.75
N HIS A 120 2.91 0.82 -15.48
CA HIS A 120 4.19 1.00 -14.79
C HIS A 120 4.70 -0.30 -14.14
N PRO A 121 5.03 -1.34 -14.92
CA PRO A 121 5.52 -2.61 -14.39
C PRO A 121 6.88 -2.49 -13.69
N GLU A 122 7.63 -1.41 -13.93
CA GLU A 122 8.88 -1.09 -13.24
C GLU A 122 8.69 -0.71 -11.77
N VAL A 123 7.47 -0.35 -11.37
CA VAL A 123 7.15 0.02 -10.00
C VAL A 123 6.79 -1.22 -9.21
N ASN A 124 7.59 -1.53 -8.19
CA ASN A 124 7.33 -2.63 -7.29
C ASN A 124 6.27 -2.23 -6.25
N PHE A 125 5.06 -2.75 -6.43
CA PHE A 125 3.97 -2.59 -5.47
C PHE A 125 3.87 -3.80 -4.55
N GLU A 126 3.65 -3.53 -3.27
CA GLU A 126 3.31 -4.54 -2.28
C GLU A 126 1.94 -4.18 -1.69
N MET A 127 0.97 -5.07 -1.83
CA MET A 127 -0.31 -4.88 -1.15
C MET A 127 -0.12 -5.13 0.33
N ILE A 128 -0.56 -4.18 1.15
CA ILE A 128 -0.58 -4.36 2.60
C ILE A 128 -1.80 -5.21 2.93
N THR A 129 -1.54 -6.42 3.44
CA THR A 129 -2.57 -7.33 3.96
C THR A 129 -2.57 -7.25 5.50
N ILE A 130 -2.82 -6.08 6.07
CA ILE A 130 -2.89 -5.97 7.53
C ILE A 130 -4.29 -6.42 7.97
N PRO A 131 -4.41 -7.33 8.96
CA PRO A 131 -5.69 -7.62 9.60
C PRO A 131 -6.27 -6.34 10.20
N LEU A 132 -7.56 -6.09 10.01
CA LEU A 132 -8.27 -4.87 10.47
C LEU A 132 -7.92 -4.40 11.89
N LYS A 133 -7.56 -5.31 12.81
CA LYS A 133 -7.16 -5.03 14.20
C LYS A 133 -5.88 -4.19 14.36
N GLU A 134 -5.01 -4.15 13.35
CA GLU A 134 -3.73 -3.43 13.41
C GLU A 134 -3.80 -2.02 12.77
N LEU A 135 -4.98 -1.62 12.25
CA LEU A 135 -5.26 -0.27 11.75
C LEU A 135 -5.89 0.64 12.82
N GLU A 136 -6.12 0.13 14.02
CA GLU A 136 -6.61 0.85 15.20
C GLU A 136 -5.45 1.19 16.17
N TYR A 137 -4.46 1.98 15.73
CA TYR A 137 -3.52 2.68 16.62
C TYR A 137 -3.08 4.01 16.04
#